data_AF-A0A1C7W9T2-F1
#
_entry.id   AF-A0A1C7W9T2-F1
#
_cell.length_a   1.000
_cell.length_b   1.000
_cell.length_c   1.000
_cell.angle_alpha   90.00
_cell.angle_beta   90.00
_cell.angle_gamma   90.00
#
_symmetry.space_group_name_H-M   'P 1'
#
loop_
_entity.id
_entity.type
_entity.pdbx_description
1 polymer ?
#
loop_
_entity_poly.entity_id
_entity_poly.type
_entity_poly.pdbx_seq_one_letter_code
_entity_poly.pdbx_strand_id
1 'polypeptide(L)'
;MKKIYKVTWYAANVLLPLSETARILRTMKYSGSKLAEQARRLKQEKQTASNEILSFDEALRISGMSHETLIRRYLSTKRIWLMLFGVAVIFIVLLPFATLMVEGPVSGTLIVRVMSMAFMLVGFAGLMFARALNSQYHLWQLQARYLGTFAEWKAAGHWLRDIFSWQLR
;
A
#
# COMPACT_ATOMS: atom_id res chain seq x y z
N MET A 1 33.47 34.68 -5.73
CA MET A 1 32.12 34.02 -5.82
C MET A 1 32.15 32.50 -6.04
N LYS A 2 33.08 31.91 -6.83
CA LYS A 2 33.14 30.44 -7.08
C LYS A 2 33.38 29.54 -5.85
N LYS A 3 34.02 30.04 -4.79
CA LYS A 3 34.31 29.28 -3.56
C LYS A 3 33.07 29.04 -2.69
N ILE A 4 32.15 30.01 -2.62
CA ILE A 4 30.95 29.93 -1.79
C ILE A 4 30.01 28.87 -2.36
N TYR A 5 29.81 28.84 -3.69
CA TYR A 5 29.01 27.80 -4.37
C TYR A 5 29.51 26.38 -4.07
N LYS A 6 30.83 26.14 -4.11
CA LYS A 6 31.40 24.82 -3.76
C LYS A 6 31.12 24.45 -2.31
N VAL A 7 31.31 25.37 -1.37
CA VAL A 7 31.09 25.11 0.07
C VAL A 7 29.61 24.83 0.36
N THR A 8 28.69 25.57 -0.26
CA THR A 8 27.25 25.32 -0.16
C THR A 8 26.88 23.96 -0.76
N TRP A 9 27.51 23.56 -1.87
CA TRP A 9 27.30 22.25 -2.49
C TRP A 9 27.80 21.10 -1.60
N TYR A 10 28.98 21.24 -0.98
CA TYR A 10 29.51 20.26 -0.04
C TYR A 10 28.68 20.18 1.25
N ALA A 11 28.24 21.32 1.80
CA ALA A 11 27.38 21.35 2.98
C ALA A 11 26.00 20.76 2.71
N ALA A 12 25.43 21.02 1.53
CA ALA A 12 24.17 20.40 1.10
C ALA A 12 24.30 18.87 0.98
N ASN A 13 25.44 18.36 0.48
CA ASN A 13 25.69 16.92 0.31
C ASN A 13 25.91 16.17 1.64
N VAL A 14 26.25 16.87 2.73
CA VAL A 14 26.38 16.30 4.09
C VAL A 14 25.03 16.27 4.81
N LEU A 15 24.16 17.26 4.60
CA LEU A 15 22.86 17.39 5.28
C LEU A 15 21.72 16.65 4.57
N LEU A 16 21.78 16.54 3.25
CA LEU A 16 20.86 15.76 2.43
C LEU A 16 21.69 15.11 1.33
N PRO A 17 21.81 13.77 1.24
CA PRO A 17 22.52 13.12 0.15
C PRO A 17 21.70 13.28 -1.15
N LEU A 18 21.60 14.51 -1.66
CA LEU A 18 20.79 14.91 -2.81
C LEU A 18 21.20 14.15 -4.07
N SER A 19 22.47 13.75 -4.16
CA SER A 19 22.97 12.94 -5.27
C SER A 19 22.47 11.48 -5.22
N GLU A 20 22.33 10.89 -4.02
CA GLU A 20 21.72 9.57 -3.85
C GLU A 20 20.19 9.64 -3.95
N THR A 21 19.56 10.64 -3.32
CA THR A 21 18.13 10.89 -3.42
C THR A 21 17.71 11.16 -4.87
N ALA A 22 18.50 11.90 -5.65
CA ALA A 22 18.24 12.11 -7.08
C ALA A 22 18.39 10.83 -7.92
N ARG A 23 19.35 9.97 -7.58
CA ARG A 23 19.46 8.64 -8.21
C ARG A 23 18.25 7.79 -7.86
N ILE A 24 17.86 7.73 -6.60
CA ILE A 24 16.67 7.00 -6.13
C ILE A 24 15.41 7.54 -6.82
N LEU A 25 15.24 8.87 -6.91
CA LEU A 25 14.11 9.49 -7.61
C LEU A 25 14.09 9.11 -9.09
N ARG A 26 15.26 9.10 -9.76
CA ARG A 26 15.38 8.72 -11.17
C ARG A 26 15.05 7.25 -11.38
N THR A 27 15.50 6.37 -10.47
CA THR A 27 15.18 4.94 -10.48
C THR A 27 13.70 4.69 -10.18
N MET A 28 13.10 5.43 -9.24
CA MET A 28 11.66 5.39 -8.98
C MET A 28 10.85 5.87 -10.18
N LYS A 29 11.30 6.93 -10.87
CA LYS A 29 10.63 7.42 -12.09
C LYS A 29 10.67 6.36 -13.20
N TYR A 30 11.82 5.70 -13.41
CA TYR A 30 11.98 4.65 -14.41
C TYR A 30 11.21 3.37 -14.06
N SER A 31 11.24 2.97 -12.79
CA SER A 31 10.48 1.81 -12.31
C SER A 31 8.97 2.09 -12.34
N GLY A 32 8.57 3.30 -11.97
CA GLY A 32 7.19 3.79 -12.05
C GLY A 32 6.69 3.85 -13.49
N SER A 33 7.51 4.29 -14.45
CA SER A 33 7.13 4.27 -15.87
C SER A 33 6.98 2.85 -16.39
N LYS A 34 7.87 1.92 -16.03
CA LYS A 34 7.72 0.50 -16.39
C LYS A 34 6.48 -0.15 -15.77
N LEU A 35 6.19 0.15 -14.49
CA LEU A 35 4.99 -0.34 -13.82
C LEU A 35 3.72 0.26 -14.43
N ALA A 36 3.75 1.54 -14.80
CA ALA A 36 2.64 2.20 -15.48
C ALA A 36 2.42 1.64 -16.90
N GLU A 37 3.51 1.30 -17.60
CA GLU A 37 3.45 0.69 -18.93
C GLU A 37 2.93 -0.76 -18.85
N GLN A 38 3.39 -1.55 -17.87
CA GLN A 38 2.84 -2.87 -17.57
C GLN A 38 1.36 -2.78 -17.17
N ALA A 39 0.99 -1.81 -16.33
CA ALA A 39 -0.40 -1.58 -15.97
C ALA A 39 -1.26 -1.19 -17.18
N ARG A 40 -0.73 -0.39 -18.11
CA ARG A 40 -1.41 -0.06 -19.38
C ARG A 40 -1.57 -1.28 -20.27
N ARG A 41 -0.53 -2.11 -20.42
CA ARG A 41 -0.59 -3.36 -21.20
C ARG A 41 -1.59 -4.34 -20.61
N LEU A 42 -1.56 -4.56 -19.29
CA LEU A 42 -2.54 -5.39 -18.58
C LEU A 42 -3.96 -4.81 -18.68
N LYS A 43 -4.11 -3.48 -18.64
CA LYS A 43 -5.40 -2.83 -18.85
C LYS A 43 -5.91 -3.05 -20.28
N GLN A 44 -5.04 -2.97 -21.27
CA GLN A 44 -5.37 -3.17 -22.68
C GLN A 44 -5.71 -4.64 -22.96
N GLU A 45 -4.94 -5.58 -22.44
CA GLU A 45 -5.20 -7.03 -22.52
C GLU A 45 -6.50 -7.40 -21.80
N LYS A 46 -6.75 -6.80 -20.63
CA LYS A 46 -8.03 -6.94 -19.91
C LYS A 46 -9.20 -6.32 -20.69
N GLN A 47 -9.00 -5.22 -21.43
CA GLN A 47 -10.04 -4.64 -22.29
C GLN A 47 -10.32 -5.52 -23.52
N THR A 48 -9.29 -6.14 -24.10
CA THR A 48 -9.44 -7.10 -25.20
C THR A 48 -10.15 -8.37 -24.74
N ALA A 49 -9.83 -8.89 -23.55
CA ALA A 49 -10.53 -10.02 -22.95
C ALA A 49 -11.95 -9.66 -22.46
N SER A 50 -12.18 -8.42 -22.03
CA SER A 50 -13.49 -7.92 -21.57
C SER A 50 -14.48 -7.64 -22.70
N ASN A 51 -14.05 -7.67 -23.98
CA ASN A 51 -14.97 -7.61 -25.11
C ASN A 51 -15.81 -8.89 -25.23
N GLU A 52 -15.38 -9.97 -24.56
CA GLU A 52 -16.21 -11.12 -24.26
C GLU A 52 -16.84 -10.86 -22.88
N ILE A 53 -18.13 -10.52 -22.85
CA ILE A 53 -18.85 -10.24 -21.60
C ILE A 53 -19.02 -11.56 -20.86
N LEU A 54 -17.98 -12.00 -20.14
CA LEU A 54 -18.06 -13.16 -19.28
C LEU A 54 -19.01 -12.85 -18.12
N SER A 55 -20.06 -13.64 -18.02
CA SER A 55 -20.89 -13.68 -16.83
C SER A 55 -20.04 -14.12 -15.63
N PHE A 56 -20.34 -13.59 -14.44
CA PHE A 56 -19.64 -13.92 -13.19
C PHE A 56 -19.56 -15.43 -12.94
N ASP A 57 -20.63 -16.16 -13.28
CA ASP A 57 -20.68 -17.63 -13.14
C ASP A 57 -19.74 -18.34 -14.13
N GLU A 58 -19.51 -17.77 -15.31
CA GLU A 58 -18.59 -18.30 -16.31
C GLU A 58 -17.13 -18.10 -15.91
N ALA A 59 -16.80 -16.93 -15.35
CA ALA A 59 -15.49 -16.66 -14.77
C ALA A 59 -15.20 -17.57 -13.55
N LEU A 60 -16.21 -17.86 -12.72
CA LEU A 60 -16.08 -18.76 -11.59
C LEU A 60 -15.81 -20.20 -12.04
N ARG A 61 -16.55 -20.65 -13.06
CA ARG A 61 -16.42 -21.99 -13.67
C ARG A 61 -15.04 -22.22 -14.28
N ILE A 62 -14.47 -21.21 -14.94
CA ILE A 62 -13.10 -21.28 -15.49
C ILE A 62 -12.05 -21.35 -14.38
N SER A 63 -12.29 -20.73 -13.22
CA SER A 63 -11.33 -20.76 -12.10
C SER A 63 -11.22 -22.13 -11.41
N GLY A 64 -12.19 -23.03 -11.62
CA GLY A 64 -12.23 -24.37 -11.02
C GLY A 64 -12.35 -24.40 -9.49
N MET A 65 -12.50 -23.25 -8.83
CA MET A 65 -12.62 -23.14 -7.37
C MET A 65 -14.06 -22.85 -6.96
N SER A 66 -14.51 -23.47 -5.86
CA SER A 66 -15.83 -23.18 -5.30
C SER A 66 -15.88 -21.77 -4.69
N HIS A 67 -17.02 -21.10 -4.88
CA HIS A 67 -17.29 -19.73 -4.41
C HIS A 67 -16.98 -19.58 -2.91
N GLU A 68 -17.40 -20.55 -2.10
CA GLU A 68 -17.19 -20.56 -0.64
C GLU A 68 -15.71 -20.64 -0.26
N THR A 69 -14.91 -21.41 -1.00
CA THR A 69 -13.46 -21.54 -0.75
C THR A 69 -12.74 -20.23 -1.07
N LEU A 70 -13.14 -19.55 -2.14
CA LEU A 70 -12.63 -18.22 -2.49
C LEU A 70 -12.92 -17.21 -1.38
N ILE A 71 -14.18 -17.15 -0.93
CA ILE A 71 -14.60 -16.24 0.15
C ILE A 71 -13.78 -16.48 1.41
N ARG A 72 -13.65 -17.74 1.84
CA ARG A 72 -12.89 -18.08 3.06
C ARG A 72 -11.42 -17.70 2.94
N ARG A 73 -10.82 -17.87 1.78
CA ARG A 73 -9.42 -17.48 1.51
C ARG A 73 -9.24 -15.97 1.54
N TYR A 74 -10.11 -15.21 0.87
CA TYR A 74 -10.04 -13.74 0.89
C TYR A 74 -10.32 -13.16 2.27
N LEU A 75 -11.25 -13.73 3.04
CA LEU A 75 -11.46 -13.36 4.44
C LEU A 75 -10.23 -13.63 5.29
N SER A 76 -9.61 -14.81 5.18
CA SER A 76 -8.41 -15.14 5.95
C SER A 76 -7.25 -14.23 5.60
N THR A 77 -7.08 -13.95 4.30
CA THR A 77 -6.06 -13.03 3.79
C THR A 77 -6.29 -11.62 4.31
N LYS A 78 -7.51 -11.09 4.23
CA LYS A 78 -7.90 -9.80 4.81
C LYS A 78 -7.54 -9.71 6.29
N ARG A 79 -7.86 -10.74 7.07
CA ARG A 79 -7.56 -10.79 8.52
C ARG A 79 -6.06 -10.73 8.78
N ILE A 80 -5.26 -11.51 8.06
CA ILE A 80 -3.79 -11.50 8.19
C ILE A 80 -3.24 -10.11 7.88
N TRP A 81 -3.67 -9.48 6.77
CA TRP A 81 -3.21 -8.13 6.41
C TRP A 81 -3.64 -7.06 7.42
N LEU A 82 -4.84 -7.17 7.99
CA LEU A 82 -5.30 -6.25 9.04
C LEU A 82 -4.57 -6.45 10.36
N MET A 83 -4.26 -7.70 10.74
CA MET A 83 -3.43 -7.97 11.91
C MET A 83 -2.02 -7.38 11.73
N LEU A 84 -1.40 -7.59 10.57
CA LEU A 84 -0.10 -7.02 10.25
C LEU A 84 -0.13 -5.48 10.23
N PHE A 85 -1.20 -4.89 9.70
CA PHE A 85 -1.44 -3.44 9.78
C PHE A 85 -1.53 -2.97 11.24
N GLY A 86 -2.32 -3.66 12.08
CA GLY A 86 -2.43 -3.34 13.51
C GLY A 86 -1.10 -3.42 14.23
N VAL A 87 -0.30 -4.46 13.97
CA VAL A 87 1.06 -4.60 14.51
C VAL A 87 1.95 -3.44 14.06
N ALA A 88 1.91 -3.05 12.79
CA ALA A 88 2.68 -1.91 12.29
C ALA A 88 2.27 -0.59 12.99
N VAL A 89 0.97 -0.37 13.19
CA VAL A 89 0.45 0.81 13.91
C VAL A 89 0.93 0.83 15.36
N ILE A 90 0.94 -0.33 16.04
CA ILE A 90 1.47 -0.43 17.39
C ILE A 90 2.93 0.01 17.43
N PHE A 91 3.78 -0.44 16.50
CA PHE A 91 5.18 -0.02 16.45
C PHE A 91 5.36 1.47 16.14
N ILE A 92 4.51 2.04 15.28
CA ILE A 92 4.52 3.48 14.96
C ILE A 92 4.25 4.33 16.20
N VAL A 93 3.35 3.88 17.08
CA VAL A 93 3.02 4.59 18.33
C VAL A 93 4.04 4.30 19.44
N LEU A 94 4.51 3.05 19.53
CA LEU A 94 5.44 2.61 20.57
C LEU A 94 6.82 3.26 20.43
N LEU A 95 7.31 3.46 19.20
CA LEU A 95 8.61 4.11 18.95
C LEU A 95 8.75 5.51 19.58
N PRO A 96 7.88 6.49 19.27
CA PRO A 96 7.96 7.80 19.89
C PRO A 96 7.65 7.73 21.39
N PHE A 97 6.72 6.88 21.82
CA PHE A 97 6.41 6.70 23.24
C PHE A 97 7.65 6.23 24.03
N ALA A 98 8.36 5.22 23.54
CA ALA A 98 9.59 4.73 24.16
C ALA A 98 10.66 5.83 24.23
N THR A 99 10.73 6.70 23.22
CA THR A 99 11.72 7.80 23.22
C THR A 99 11.39 8.90 24.22
N LEU A 100 10.11 9.10 24.55
CA LEU A 100 9.67 10.03 25.59
C LEU A 100 9.92 9.50 27.01
N MET A 101 10.00 8.18 27.18
CA MET A 101 10.28 7.52 28.45
C MET A 101 11.77 7.47 28.81
N VAL A 102 12.67 7.89 27.91
CA VAL A 102 14.11 7.90 28.19
C VAL A 102 14.42 9.08 29.12
N GLU A 103 14.86 8.78 30.33
CA GLU A 103 15.41 9.78 31.26
C GLU A 103 16.78 10.24 30.77
N GLY A 104 16.83 11.38 30.06
CA GLY A 104 18.09 11.98 29.59
C GLY A 104 17.91 12.95 28.43
N PRO A 105 18.97 13.71 28.06
CA PRO A 105 18.92 14.60 26.93
C PRO A 105 18.77 13.81 25.63
N VAL A 106 17.59 13.90 25.01
CA VAL A 106 17.33 13.27 23.72
C VAL A 106 18.18 13.95 22.66
N SER A 107 19.16 13.25 22.11
CA SER A 107 19.97 13.75 21.00
C SER A 107 19.07 14.04 19.80
N GLY A 108 19.28 15.18 19.13
CA GLY A 108 18.57 15.49 17.87
C GLY A 108 18.74 14.39 16.80
N THR A 109 19.85 13.66 16.84
CA THR A 109 20.08 12.49 15.97
C THR A 109 19.12 11.33 16.24
N LEU A 110 18.74 11.09 17.50
CA LEU A 110 17.75 10.07 17.88
C LEU A 110 16.36 10.45 17.37
N ILE A 111 15.97 11.72 17.49
CA ILE A 111 14.67 12.21 17.00
C ILE A 111 14.57 12.01 15.49
N VAL A 112 15.58 12.44 14.73
CA VAL A 112 15.59 12.26 13.26
C VAL A 112 15.53 10.78 12.88
N ARG A 113 16.24 9.91 13.62
CA ARG A 113 16.22 8.46 13.36
C ARG A 113 14.85 7.84 13.64
N VAL A 114 14.22 8.20 14.75
CA VAL A 114 12.88 7.73 15.13
C VAL A 114 11.84 8.19 14.12
N MET A 115 11.90 9.46 13.71
CA MET A 115 11.00 10.00 12.68
C MET A 115 11.18 9.30 11.33
N SER A 116 12.43 9.00 10.94
CA SER A 116 12.71 8.22 9.73
C SER A 116 12.17 6.79 9.79
N MET A 117 12.34 6.10 10.92
CA MET A 117 11.80 4.76 11.14
C MET A 117 10.26 4.76 11.16
N ALA A 118 9.65 5.73 11.85
CA ALA A 118 8.20 5.90 11.87
C ALA A 118 7.66 6.15 10.45
N PHE A 119 8.34 7.00 9.66
CA PHE A 119 7.97 7.24 8.26
C PHE A 119 8.02 5.97 7.41
N MET A 120 9.07 5.15 7.54
CA MET A 120 9.15 3.86 6.85
C MET A 120 8.00 2.92 7.26
N LEU A 121 7.71 2.84 8.56
CA LEU A 121 6.62 2.01 9.07
C LEU A 121 5.24 2.46 8.58
N VAL A 122 5.01 3.77 8.47
CA VAL A 122 3.78 4.32 7.87
C VAL A 122 3.64 3.87 6.42
N GLY A 123 4.73 3.87 5.64
CA GLY A 123 4.74 3.33 4.29
C GLY A 123 4.37 1.85 4.23
N PHE A 124 4.93 1.04 5.13
CA PHE A 124 4.58 -0.39 5.24
C PHE A 124 3.12 -0.59 5.67
N ALA A 125 2.64 0.17 6.65
CA ALA A 125 1.25 0.13 7.10
C ALA A 125 0.29 0.49 5.97
N GLY A 126 0.60 1.51 5.18
CA GLY A 126 -0.17 1.87 3.98
C GLY A 126 -0.26 0.73 2.97
N LEU A 127 0.84 0.03 2.72
CA LEU A 127 0.86 -1.13 1.81
C LEU A 127 0.01 -2.30 2.34
N MET A 128 0.13 -2.61 3.63
CA MET A 128 -0.68 -3.64 4.30
C MET A 128 -2.17 -3.31 4.21
N PHE A 129 -2.53 -2.05 4.47
CA PHE A 129 -3.90 -1.56 4.35
C PHE A 129 -4.42 -1.63 2.90
N ALA A 130 -3.61 -1.26 1.91
CA ALA A 130 -3.98 -1.39 0.51
C ALA A 130 -4.21 -2.86 0.09
N ARG A 131 -3.42 -3.80 0.61
CA ARG A 131 -3.65 -5.25 0.41
C ARG A 131 -4.95 -5.73 1.06
N ALA A 132 -5.27 -5.23 2.24
CA ALA A 132 -6.55 -5.50 2.89
C ALA A 132 -7.74 -4.94 2.09
N LEU A 133 -7.62 -3.71 1.56
CA LEU A 133 -8.63 -3.10 0.68
C LEU A 133 -8.84 -3.91 -0.60
N ASN A 134 -7.77 -4.37 -1.24
CA ASN A 134 -7.90 -5.19 -2.44
C ASN A 134 -8.62 -6.51 -2.16
N SER A 135 -8.36 -7.12 -1.00
CA SER A 135 -9.07 -8.33 -0.56
C SER A 135 -10.55 -8.06 -0.29
N GLN A 136 -10.89 -6.92 0.33
CA GLN A 136 -12.28 -6.51 0.56
C GLN A 136 -13.03 -6.19 -0.74
N TYR A 137 -12.35 -5.58 -1.72
CA TYR A 137 -12.91 -5.32 -3.04
C TYR A 137 -13.26 -6.64 -3.76
N HIS A 138 -12.38 -7.63 -3.75
CA HIS A 138 -12.68 -8.95 -4.32
C HIS A 138 -13.83 -9.66 -3.57
N LEU A 139 -13.90 -9.53 -2.24
CA LEU A 139 -15.05 -10.04 -1.48
C LEU A 139 -16.36 -9.38 -1.90
N TRP A 140 -16.36 -8.07 -2.12
CA TRP A 140 -17.54 -7.36 -2.61
C TRP A 140 -17.96 -7.84 -4.01
N GLN A 141 -17.02 -8.04 -4.93
CA GLN A 141 -17.31 -8.61 -6.25
C GLN A 141 -17.93 -10.00 -6.16
N LEU A 142 -17.44 -10.83 -5.22
CA LEU A 142 -17.96 -12.17 -4.97
C LEU A 142 -19.37 -12.15 -4.35
N GLN A 143 -19.66 -11.21 -3.45
CA GLN A 143 -20.98 -11.03 -2.83
C GLN A 143 -22.00 -10.47 -3.80
N ALA A 144 -21.62 -9.43 -4.55
CA ALA A 144 -22.48 -8.77 -5.53
C ALA A 144 -22.69 -9.61 -6.80
N ARG A 145 -21.94 -10.72 -6.98
CA ARG A 145 -21.85 -11.52 -8.20
C ARG A 145 -21.68 -10.65 -9.46
N TYR A 146 -20.94 -9.56 -9.31
CA TYR A 146 -20.80 -8.52 -10.32
C TYR A 146 -19.35 -8.08 -10.43
N LEU A 147 -18.86 -7.96 -11.66
CA LEU A 147 -17.49 -7.52 -11.98
C LEU A 147 -17.39 -5.99 -12.00
N GLY A 148 -17.97 -5.33 -10.99
CA GLY A 148 -17.99 -3.88 -10.87
C GLY A 148 -16.60 -3.27 -10.65
N THR A 149 -16.51 -1.97 -10.93
CA THR A 149 -15.23 -1.24 -10.83
C THR A 149 -14.91 -0.84 -9.39
N PHE A 150 -13.63 -0.62 -9.09
CA PHE A 150 -13.20 -0.12 -7.77
C PHE A 150 -13.80 1.26 -7.44
N ALA A 151 -14.13 2.07 -8.46
CA ALA A 151 -14.78 3.37 -8.27
C ALA A 151 -16.22 3.21 -7.76
N GLU A 152 -16.99 2.29 -8.35
CA GLU A 152 -18.35 1.95 -7.90
C GLU A 152 -18.36 1.41 -6.47
N TRP A 153 -17.43 0.51 -6.14
CA TRP A 153 -17.32 -0.02 -4.78
C TRP A 153 -17.03 1.07 -3.75
N LYS A 154 -16.13 2.02 -4.07
CA LYS A 154 -15.87 3.17 -3.18
C LYS A 154 -17.08 4.11 -3.06
N ALA A 155 -17.82 4.30 -4.15
CA ALA A 155 -19.02 5.15 -4.18
C ALA A 155 -20.16 4.58 -3.31
N ALA A 156 -20.18 3.27 -3.09
CA ALA A 156 -21.14 2.62 -2.18
C ALA A 156 -20.99 3.03 -0.70
N GLY A 157 -19.93 3.75 -0.32
CA GLY A 157 -19.81 4.45 0.97
C GLY A 157 -19.63 3.60 2.23
N HIS A 158 -19.93 2.29 2.18
CA HIS A 158 -19.85 1.39 3.34
C HIS A 158 -18.50 0.68 3.48
N TRP A 159 -17.60 0.84 2.51
CA TRP A 159 -16.32 0.12 2.43
C TRP A 159 -15.41 0.29 3.64
N LEU A 160 -15.40 1.47 4.27
CA LEU A 160 -14.61 1.74 5.49
C LEU A 160 -15.12 0.96 6.70
N ARG A 161 -16.43 0.77 6.81
CA ARG A 161 -17.00 -0.05 7.89
C ARG A 161 -16.77 -1.52 7.60
N ASP A 162 -16.90 -1.91 6.34
CA ASP A 162 -16.78 -3.30 5.92
C ASP A 162 -15.34 -3.80 5.94
N ILE A 163 -14.33 -2.93 5.78
CA ILE A 163 -12.93 -3.37 5.93
C ILE A 163 -12.63 -3.79 7.38
N PHE A 164 -13.18 -3.10 8.37
CA PHE A 164 -12.98 -3.46 9.79
C PHE A 164 -13.97 -4.53 10.28
N SER A 165 -14.97 -4.91 9.49
CA SER A 165 -15.86 -6.02 9.83
C SER A 165 -15.18 -7.38 9.60
N TRP A 166 -15.31 -8.26 10.59
CA TRP A 166 -14.69 -9.60 10.59
C TRP A 166 -15.60 -10.67 9.98
N GLN A 167 -16.85 -10.31 9.67
CA GLN A 167 -17.89 -11.16 9.15
C GLN A 167 -18.31 -10.73 7.75
N LEU A 168 -18.67 -11.70 6.91
CA LEU A 168 -19.41 -11.44 5.67
C LEU A 168 -20.81 -10.96 6.08
N ARG A 169 -21.26 -9.81 5.57
CA ARG A 169 -22.65 -9.36 5.65
C ARG A 169 -23.42 -9.74 4.40
#